data_AF-A0A2A6P6M8-F1
#
_entry.id   AF-A0A2A6P6M8-F1
#
_cell.length_a   1.000
_cell.length_b   1.000
_cell.length_c   1.000
_cell.angle_alpha   90.00
_cell.angle_beta   90.00
_cell.angle_gamma   90.00
#
_symmetry.space_group_name_H-M   'P 1'
#
loop_
_entity.id
_entity.type
_entity.pdbx_description
1 polymer ?
#
loop_
_entity_poly.entity_id
_entity_poly.type
_entity_poly.pdbx_seq_one_letter_code
_entity_poly.pdbx_strand_id
1 'polypeptide(L)'
;MRRFLIGDRSFDEDSVEFQALLPRAYEHKLRPHCRCKEPAVAMYIARLDGQYFVKRMPLSGRDHDPACSSYEPPYELSGLGPLVGNAIQIDANGRTALKLDFSMTKRSPRAALSLPTESSEPAIRNETKKLSLRAMLHYLWEMGELTEWRSSWAGKRGWGRVRTSLMNAASQTTARGAHLSEMLFVPEVFHQEDKEAIAARRSAALAGAQASGTGPRTLMIAVAEVKECTAAREGHRITLRHLPFPFMIEEGPWKRLNARYETELELWRSNEECHLILIATFGISVSGVAAVEEVAMMVVNEDWIPFESVHERHLLERLARLRRKSVKGLRFNLSRDHPIVSVTLPEQRPSPVALFIVPPGASEDYERALAEMIESRPEMTPWVWRVSEGEMPRLP
;
A
#
# COMPACT_ATOMS: atom_id res chain seq x y z
N MET A 1 -5.24 -19.76 -20.88
CA MET A 1 -5.41 -20.50 -19.60
C MET A 1 -4.02 -20.69 -19.00
N ARG A 2 -3.80 -20.34 -17.72
CA ARG A 2 -2.46 -20.40 -17.12
C ARG A 2 -2.10 -21.82 -16.71
N ARG A 3 -0.81 -22.15 -16.81
CA ARG A 3 -0.22 -23.37 -16.26
C ARG A 3 0.79 -23.02 -15.19
N PHE A 4 0.80 -23.79 -14.11
CA PHE A 4 1.69 -23.59 -12.98
C PHE A 4 2.56 -24.82 -12.76
N LEU A 5 3.83 -24.58 -12.42
CA LEU A 5 4.79 -25.58 -11.98
C LEU A 5 4.96 -25.46 -10.46
N ILE A 6 4.72 -26.54 -9.71
CA ILE A 6 5.00 -26.62 -8.26
C ILE A 6 5.88 -27.86 -8.03
N GLY A 7 7.12 -27.65 -7.61
CA GLY A 7 8.14 -28.71 -7.66
C GLY A 7 8.34 -29.18 -9.11
N ASP A 8 8.27 -30.48 -9.34
CA ASP A 8 8.44 -31.07 -10.68
C ASP A 8 7.12 -31.33 -11.43
N ARG A 9 5.98 -30.90 -10.85
CA ARG A 9 4.64 -31.18 -11.40
C ARG A 9 4.02 -29.93 -12.02
N SER A 10 3.46 -30.09 -13.22
CA SER A 10 2.74 -29.06 -13.94
C SER A 10 1.23 -29.26 -13.78
N PHE A 11 0.51 -28.16 -13.56
CA PHE A 11 -0.93 -28.16 -13.35
C PHE A 11 -1.59 -27.06 -14.20
N ASP A 12 -2.79 -27.33 -14.70
CA ASP A 12 -3.67 -26.29 -15.24
C ASP A 12 -4.36 -25.55 -14.09
N GLU A 13 -4.52 -24.23 -14.21
CA GLU A 13 -5.07 -23.34 -13.18
C GLU A 13 -6.44 -23.79 -12.62
N ASP A 14 -7.32 -24.26 -13.50
CA ASP A 14 -8.70 -24.64 -13.16
C ASP A 14 -8.83 -26.11 -12.76
N SER A 15 -7.71 -26.84 -12.65
CA SER A 15 -7.75 -28.26 -12.28
C SER A 15 -8.05 -28.44 -10.78
N VAL A 16 -8.91 -29.42 -10.47
CA VAL A 16 -9.26 -29.76 -9.08
C VAL A 16 -8.03 -30.21 -8.30
N GLU A 17 -7.12 -30.94 -8.95
CA GLU A 17 -5.85 -31.37 -8.35
C GLU A 17 -4.97 -30.20 -7.92
N PHE A 18 -4.92 -29.13 -8.73
CA PHE A 18 -4.17 -27.94 -8.40
C PHE A 18 -4.72 -27.28 -7.13
N GLN A 19 -6.03 -27.06 -7.08
CA GLN A 19 -6.68 -26.46 -5.92
C GLN A 19 -6.50 -27.28 -4.64
N ALA A 20 -6.56 -28.62 -4.74
CA ALA A 20 -6.32 -29.52 -3.62
C ALA A 20 -4.86 -29.52 -3.13
N LEU A 21 -3.88 -29.19 -4.00
CA LEU A 21 -2.47 -29.14 -3.66
C LEU A 21 -2.07 -27.85 -2.93
N LEU A 22 -2.73 -26.72 -3.21
CA LEU A 22 -2.31 -25.40 -2.72
C LEU A 22 -2.17 -25.29 -1.18
N PRO A 23 -3.07 -25.86 -0.34
CA PRO A 23 -2.90 -25.81 1.11
C PRO A 23 -1.59 -26.46 1.57
N ARG A 24 -1.30 -27.68 1.07
CA ARG A 24 -0.06 -28.39 1.39
C ARG A 24 1.16 -27.65 0.87
N ALA A 25 1.09 -27.13 -0.36
CA ALA A 25 2.17 -26.35 -0.96
C ALA A 25 2.45 -25.08 -0.15
N TYR A 26 1.42 -24.41 0.36
CA TYR A 26 1.55 -23.23 1.23
C TYR A 26 2.26 -23.57 2.55
N GLU A 27 1.83 -24.64 3.24
CA GLU A 27 2.43 -25.08 4.51
C GLU A 27 3.91 -25.45 4.35
N HIS A 28 4.25 -26.12 3.25
CA HIS A 28 5.62 -26.53 2.94
C HIS A 28 6.43 -25.42 2.24
N LYS A 29 5.84 -24.23 2.06
CA LYS A 29 6.46 -23.08 1.36
C LYS A 29 6.97 -23.42 -0.04
N LEU A 30 6.29 -24.33 -0.74
CA LEU A 30 6.58 -24.67 -2.13
C LEU A 30 6.19 -23.51 -3.05
N ARG A 31 7.12 -23.13 -3.92
CA ARG A 31 6.94 -21.98 -4.81
C ARG A 31 6.29 -22.38 -6.14
N PRO A 32 5.13 -21.81 -6.48
CA PRO A 32 4.57 -21.94 -7.82
C PRO A 32 5.36 -21.09 -8.82
N HIS A 33 5.45 -21.57 -10.07
CA HIS A 33 6.00 -20.81 -11.20
C HIS A 33 5.00 -20.82 -12.36
N CYS A 34 4.72 -19.66 -12.93
CA CYS A 34 3.88 -19.52 -14.12
C CYS A 34 4.65 -19.94 -15.37
N ARG A 35 4.10 -20.90 -16.12
CA ARG A 35 4.69 -21.39 -17.36
C ARG A 35 4.24 -20.61 -18.60
N CYS A 36 3.91 -19.33 -18.44
CA CYS A 36 3.54 -18.48 -19.56
C CYS A 36 4.72 -18.16 -20.51
N LYS A 37 5.96 -18.25 -20.01
CA LYS A 37 7.20 -18.13 -20.78
C LYS A 37 8.30 -19.00 -20.17
N GLU A 38 9.44 -19.10 -20.86
CA GLU A 38 10.67 -19.73 -20.36
C GLU A 38 11.75 -18.65 -20.14
N PRO A 39 12.42 -18.58 -18.98
CA PRO A 39 12.20 -19.40 -17.79
C PRO A 39 10.85 -19.11 -17.11
N ALA A 40 10.28 -20.13 -16.47
CA ALA A 40 9.01 -20.01 -15.76
C ALA A 40 9.08 -18.93 -14.65
N VAL A 41 8.04 -18.10 -14.56
CA VAL A 41 8.05 -16.90 -13.71
C VAL A 41 7.61 -17.24 -12.30
N ALA A 42 8.43 -16.94 -11.30
CA ALA A 42 8.11 -17.19 -9.89
C ALA A 42 6.79 -16.52 -9.46
N MET A 43 6.05 -17.19 -8.57
CA MET A 43 4.80 -16.73 -7.97
C MET A 43 4.77 -17.10 -6.47
N TYR A 44 3.74 -16.68 -5.74
CA TYR A 44 3.54 -17.09 -4.36
C TYR A 44 2.10 -17.56 -4.12
N ILE A 45 1.91 -18.37 -3.07
CA ILE A 45 0.58 -18.80 -2.64
C ILE A 45 0.10 -17.85 -1.54
N ALA A 46 -0.97 -17.13 -1.83
CA ALA A 46 -1.68 -16.28 -0.88
C ALA A 46 -2.82 -17.07 -0.23
N ARG A 47 -3.10 -16.78 1.05
CA ARG A 47 -4.31 -17.29 1.73
C ARG A 47 -5.31 -16.14 1.89
N LEU A 48 -6.55 -16.35 1.43
CA LEU A 48 -7.64 -15.39 1.51
C LEU A 48 -8.94 -16.12 1.83
N ASP A 49 -9.64 -15.71 2.90
CA ASP A 49 -10.92 -16.30 3.35
C ASP A 49 -10.90 -17.85 3.47
N GLY A 50 -9.80 -18.39 3.98
CA GLY A 50 -9.59 -19.84 4.13
C GLY A 50 -9.26 -20.57 2.82
N GLN A 51 -9.28 -19.88 1.68
CA GLN A 51 -8.91 -20.39 0.37
C GLN A 51 -7.48 -20.00 0.01
N TYR A 52 -6.89 -20.73 -0.92
CA TYR A 52 -5.51 -20.52 -1.38
C TYR A 52 -5.51 -20.11 -2.84
N PHE A 53 -4.73 -19.10 -3.17
CA PHE A 53 -4.65 -18.53 -4.51
C PHE A 53 -3.20 -18.32 -4.91
N VAL A 54 -2.88 -18.55 -6.18
CA VAL A 54 -1.56 -18.19 -6.72
C VAL A 54 -1.57 -16.74 -7.18
N LYS A 55 -0.66 -15.95 -6.62
CA LYS A 55 -0.44 -14.54 -6.94
C LYS A 55 0.97 -14.31 -7.48
N ARG A 56 1.11 -13.29 -8.32
CA ARG A 56 2.39 -12.87 -8.91
C ARG A 56 3.38 -12.45 -7.84
N MET A 57 4.68 -12.63 -8.07
CA MET A 57 5.66 -12.03 -7.17
C MET A 57 5.59 -10.49 -7.27
N PRO A 58 5.94 -9.77 -6.20
CA PRO A 58 6.10 -8.32 -6.27
C PRO A 58 6.97 -7.90 -7.47
N LEU A 59 6.50 -6.90 -8.22
CA LEU A 59 7.21 -6.32 -9.38
C LEU A 59 7.48 -7.28 -10.56
N SER A 60 6.90 -8.49 -10.57
CA SER A 60 7.14 -9.47 -11.65
C SER A 60 6.12 -9.42 -12.79
N GLY A 61 5.23 -8.43 -12.82
CA GLY A 61 4.16 -8.33 -13.84
C GLY A 61 4.70 -8.33 -15.27
N ARG A 62 5.72 -7.50 -15.55
CA ARG A 62 6.40 -7.43 -16.85
C ARG A 62 7.15 -8.72 -17.22
N ASP A 63 7.41 -9.58 -16.25
CA ASP A 63 8.13 -10.84 -16.50
C ASP A 63 7.20 -11.91 -17.06
N HIS A 64 5.88 -11.71 -17.07
CA HIS A 64 4.97 -12.64 -17.73
C HIS A 64 4.86 -12.39 -19.24
N ASP A 65 4.42 -13.41 -19.99
CA ASP A 65 4.04 -13.23 -21.39
C ASP A 65 2.88 -12.22 -21.51
N PRO A 66 2.87 -11.28 -22.48
CA PRO A 66 1.80 -10.27 -22.62
C PRO A 66 0.37 -10.83 -22.77
N ALA A 67 0.22 -12.09 -23.20
CA ALA A 67 -1.08 -12.77 -23.24
C ALA A 67 -1.46 -13.45 -21.91
N CYS A 68 -0.57 -13.45 -20.93
CA CYS A 68 -0.82 -13.98 -19.58
C CYS A 68 -1.67 -13.02 -18.76
N SER A 69 -2.65 -13.53 -18.01
CA SER A 69 -3.45 -12.71 -17.09
C SER A 69 -2.66 -12.15 -15.90
N SER A 70 -1.43 -12.63 -15.68
CA SER A 70 -0.50 -12.07 -14.67
C SER A 70 0.39 -10.94 -15.22
N TYR A 71 0.35 -10.69 -16.53
CA TYR A 71 1.11 -9.60 -17.14
C TYR A 71 0.56 -8.24 -16.72
N GLU A 72 1.47 -7.30 -16.44
CA GLU A 72 1.13 -5.90 -16.21
C GLU A 72 2.19 -5.02 -16.88
N PRO A 73 1.78 -3.92 -17.55
CA PRO A 73 2.71 -2.94 -18.12
C PRO A 73 3.65 -2.35 -17.05
N PRO A 74 4.87 -1.88 -17.43
CA PRO A 74 5.87 -1.51 -16.46
C PRO A 74 5.50 -0.28 -15.62
N TYR A 75 5.94 -0.31 -14.36
CA TYR A 75 5.65 0.61 -13.25
C TYR A 75 6.14 2.07 -13.43
N GLU A 76 6.71 2.42 -14.59
CA GLU A 76 7.25 3.74 -14.93
C GLU A 76 6.16 4.82 -15.03
N LEU A 77 4.90 4.41 -15.07
CA LEU A 77 3.72 5.28 -15.10
C LEU A 77 3.19 5.69 -13.72
N SER A 78 3.79 5.13 -12.67
CA SER A 78 3.51 5.49 -11.27
C SER A 78 4.80 5.97 -10.59
N GLY A 79 4.69 6.47 -9.37
CA GLY A 79 5.86 6.87 -8.58
C GLY A 79 6.76 5.72 -8.12
N LEU A 80 6.44 4.48 -8.51
CA LEU A 80 7.22 3.31 -8.19
C LEU A 80 8.53 3.24 -8.99
N GLY A 81 8.54 3.70 -10.24
CA GLY A 81 9.68 3.56 -11.16
C GLY A 81 11.04 3.96 -10.59
N PRO A 82 11.20 5.19 -10.09
CA PRO A 82 12.48 5.64 -9.52
C PRO A 82 12.95 4.86 -8.28
N LEU A 83 12.06 4.15 -7.60
CA LEU A 83 12.35 3.39 -6.37
C LEU A 83 12.86 1.97 -6.66
N VAL A 84 12.46 1.37 -7.78
CA VAL A 84 12.87 0.01 -8.16
C VAL A 84 14.35 0.01 -8.52
N GLY A 85 15.11 -0.94 -7.96
CA GLY A 85 16.56 -1.03 -8.07
C GLY A 85 17.32 -0.18 -7.05
N ASN A 86 16.68 0.86 -6.51
CA ASN A 86 17.27 1.76 -5.52
C ASN A 86 16.81 1.43 -4.10
N ALA A 87 15.63 1.94 -3.74
CA ALA A 87 14.98 1.77 -2.45
C ALA A 87 14.28 0.40 -2.31
N ILE A 88 13.91 -0.19 -3.45
CA ILE A 88 13.26 -1.48 -3.56
C ILE A 88 14.19 -2.42 -4.33
N GLN A 89 14.66 -3.47 -3.68
CA GLN A 89 15.54 -4.47 -4.28
C GLN A 89 14.81 -5.81 -4.36
N ILE A 90 15.07 -6.58 -5.40
CA ILE A 90 14.54 -7.95 -5.54
C ILE A 90 15.68 -8.90 -5.20
N ASP A 91 15.43 -9.83 -4.27
CA ASP A 91 16.41 -10.85 -3.91
C ASP A 91 16.38 -12.04 -4.90
N ALA A 92 17.33 -12.97 -4.76
CA ALA A 92 17.42 -14.16 -5.60
C ALA A 92 16.18 -15.07 -5.51
N ASN A 93 15.37 -14.92 -4.46
CA ASN A 93 14.13 -15.64 -4.25
C ASN A 93 12.92 -14.83 -4.74
N GLY A 94 13.11 -13.77 -5.51
CA GLY A 94 12.03 -12.92 -6.02
C GLY A 94 11.28 -12.13 -4.95
N ARG A 95 11.71 -12.18 -3.68
CA ARG A 95 11.13 -11.37 -2.61
C ARG A 95 11.69 -9.96 -2.69
N THR A 96 10.94 -9.02 -2.16
CA THR A 96 11.36 -7.63 -2.12
C THR A 96 12.07 -7.29 -0.82
N ALA A 97 13.17 -6.56 -0.90
CA ALA A 97 13.86 -5.93 0.22
C ALA A 97 13.70 -4.40 0.14
N LEU A 98 13.15 -3.81 1.21
CA LEU A 98 12.91 -2.37 1.30
C LEU A 98 13.99 -1.65 2.12
N LYS A 99 14.50 -0.55 1.59
CA LYS A 99 15.30 0.43 2.33
C LYS A 99 14.40 1.55 2.83
N LEU A 100 14.25 1.67 4.15
CA LEU A 100 13.34 2.62 4.79
C LEU A 100 14.08 3.89 5.20
N ASP A 101 13.45 5.06 5.07
CA ASP A 101 14.00 6.35 5.52
C ASP A 101 13.70 6.68 6.98
N PHE A 102 12.74 5.99 7.59
CA PHE A 102 12.32 6.17 8.98
C PHE A 102 12.99 5.18 9.94
N SER A 103 12.99 5.52 11.24
CA SER A 103 13.60 4.69 12.28
C SER A 103 12.69 3.58 12.78
N MET A 104 13.25 2.39 13.04
CA MET A 104 12.57 1.26 13.73
C MET A 104 13.04 1.08 15.17
N THR A 105 13.83 2.02 15.68
CA THR A 105 14.32 2.03 17.06
C THR A 105 14.28 3.45 17.61
N LYS A 106 13.78 3.64 18.82
CA LYS A 106 13.94 4.92 19.55
C LYS A 106 14.85 4.71 20.75
N ARG A 107 15.84 5.58 20.91
CA ARG A 107 16.63 5.64 22.15
C ARG A 107 15.85 6.49 23.16
N SER A 108 15.66 5.98 24.37
CA SER A 108 15.11 6.81 25.46
C SER A 108 16.01 8.04 25.64
N PRO A 109 15.45 9.23 25.90
CA PRO A 109 16.26 10.37 26.30
C PRO A 109 16.86 10.04 27.68
N ARG A 110 18.11 9.58 27.70
CA ARG A 110 18.90 9.63 28.92
C ARG A 110 19.17 11.12 29.15
N ALA A 111 18.89 11.62 30.35
CA ALA A 111 19.16 13.00 30.75
C ALA A 111 20.62 13.35 30.45
N ALA A 112 20.83 13.94 29.27
CA ALA A 112 22.01 14.66 28.90
C ALA A 112 21.45 16.02 28.48
N LEU A 113 21.86 17.07 29.21
CA LEU A 113 21.69 18.45 28.78
C LEU A 113 22.27 18.55 27.38
N SER A 114 21.41 18.59 26.38
CA SER A 114 21.78 18.78 24.99
C SER A 114 20.78 19.77 24.44
N LEU A 115 21.33 20.90 24.00
CA LEU A 115 20.67 22.01 23.33
C LEU A 115 19.60 21.51 22.34
N PRO A 116 18.55 22.30 22.07
CA PRO A 116 17.53 21.94 21.10
C PRO A 116 18.22 21.72 19.75
N THR A 117 18.50 20.46 19.45
CA THR A 117 18.87 20.06 18.11
C THR A 117 17.55 20.03 17.40
N GLU A 118 17.26 21.09 16.64
CA GLU A 118 16.25 21.04 15.61
C GLU A 118 16.40 19.70 14.92
N SER A 119 15.37 18.86 15.03
CA SER A 119 15.24 17.69 14.20
C SER A 119 15.17 18.21 12.77
N SER A 120 16.35 18.33 12.16
CA SER A 120 16.54 18.72 10.78
C SER A 120 15.70 17.76 9.96
N GLU A 121 14.79 18.35 9.20
CA GLU A 121 14.02 17.69 8.17
C GLU A 121 14.93 16.76 7.35
N PRO A 122 14.45 15.60 6.88
CA PRO A 122 15.04 15.04 5.69
C PRO A 122 14.60 15.94 4.53
N ALA A 123 15.37 16.99 4.28
CA ALA A 123 15.40 17.71 3.02
C ALA A 123 15.49 16.68 1.88
N ILE A 124 14.42 16.54 1.08
CA ILE A 124 14.29 16.52 -0.40
C ILE A 124 15.40 15.83 -1.26
N ARG A 125 16.41 15.16 -0.69
CA ARG A 125 17.63 14.73 -1.40
C ARG A 125 17.77 13.22 -1.59
N ASN A 126 16.80 12.42 -1.14
CA ASN A 126 16.87 10.95 -1.21
C ASN A 126 15.57 10.27 -1.66
N GLU A 127 14.70 10.98 -2.38
CA GLU A 127 13.37 10.48 -2.82
C GLU A 127 13.43 9.13 -3.53
N THR A 128 14.55 8.79 -4.18
CA THR A 128 14.72 7.52 -4.90
C THR A 128 15.46 6.44 -4.12
N LYS A 129 16.24 6.79 -3.07
CA LYS A 129 17.14 5.84 -2.39
C LYS A 129 16.52 5.10 -1.22
N LYS A 130 15.47 5.65 -0.61
CA LYS A 130 14.76 5.07 0.54
C LYS A 130 13.26 5.34 0.43
N LEU A 131 12.43 4.41 0.90
CA LEU A 131 10.98 4.58 0.97
C LEU A 131 10.60 5.38 2.21
N SER A 132 9.80 6.42 1.99
CA SER A 132 9.05 7.08 3.05
C SER A 132 7.99 6.16 3.65
N LEU A 133 7.52 6.49 4.85
CA LEU A 133 6.42 5.76 5.48
C LEU A 133 5.15 5.76 4.60
N ARG A 134 4.84 6.87 3.92
CA ARG A 134 3.73 6.94 2.95
C ARG A 134 3.98 6.05 1.73
N ALA A 135 5.19 6.08 1.16
CA ALA A 135 5.52 5.20 0.04
C ALA A 135 5.49 3.72 0.41
N MET A 136 5.80 3.37 1.65
CA MET A 136 5.63 2.01 2.15
C MET A 136 4.14 1.62 2.22
N LEU A 137 3.25 2.52 2.64
CA LEU A 137 1.80 2.27 2.59
C LEU A 137 1.33 2.05 1.14
N HIS A 138 1.77 2.90 0.21
CA HIS A 138 1.49 2.72 -1.22
C HIS A 138 2.02 1.38 -1.74
N TYR A 139 3.25 1.00 -1.37
CA TYR A 139 3.83 -0.29 -1.74
C TYR A 139 2.99 -1.47 -1.25
N LEU A 140 2.57 -1.45 0.02
CA LEU A 140 1.73 -2.51 0.57
C LEU A 140 0.36 -2.58 -0.11
N TRP A 141 -0.21 -1.42 -0.49
CA TRP A 141 -1.48 -1.35 -1.22
C TRP A 141 -1.36 -1.96 -2.63
N GLU A 142 -0.32 -1.56 -3.36
CA GLU A 142 -0.03 -2.04 -4.71
C GLU A 142 0.24 -3.55 -4.71
N MET A 143 1.16 -4.03 -3.88
CA MET A 143 1.50 -5.46 -3.78
C MET A 143 0.35 -6.30 -3.19
N GLY A 144 -0.55 -5.66 -2.46
CA GLY A 144 -1.79 -6.25 -1.97
C GLY A 144 -2.91 -6.33 -3.02
N GLU A 145 -2.68 -5.82 -4.25
CA GLU A 145 -3.66 -5.66 -5.33
C GLU A 145 -4.89 -4.85 -4.88
N LEU A 146 -4.69 -3.92 -3.95
CA LEU A 146 -5.73 -3.05 -3.42
C LEU A 146 -5.90 -1.78 -4.27
N THR A 147 -5.06 -1.57 -5.28
CA THR A 147 -5.23 -0.55 -6.32
C THR A 147 -6.10 -1.02 -7.47
N GLU A 148 -6.43 -2.31 -7.54
CA GLU A 148 -7.23 -2.89 -8.61
C GLU A 148 -8.72 -2.85 -8.27
N TRP A 149 -9.58 -2.62 -9.27
CA TRP A 149 -11.03 -2.72 -9.10
C TRP A 149 -11.76 -3.22 -10.35
N ARG A 150 -12.90 -3.89 -10.13
CA ARG A 150 -13.93 -4.27 -11.11
C ARG A 150 -15.29 -4.30 -10.44
N SER A 151 -16.37 -3.96 -11.14
CA SER A 151 -17.72 -3.98 -10.55
C SER A 151 -18.19 -5.34 -10.01
N SER A 152 -17.60 -6.45 -10.47
CA SER A 152 -17.86 -7.79 -9.92
C SER A 152 -17.43 -7.99 -8.46
N TRP A 153 -16.64 -7.06 -7.91
CA TRP A 153 -16.14 -7.05 -6.54
C TRP A 153 -16.96 -6.16 -5.60
N ALA A 154 -17.98 -5.45 -6.10
CA ALA A 154 -18.86 -4.64 -5.28
C ALA A 154 -19.41 -5.44 -4.09
N GLY A 155 -19.30 -4.87 -2.89
CA GLY A 155 -19.71 -5.50 -1.63
C GLY A 155 -18.82 -6.67 -1.14
N LYS A 156 -17.77 -7.05 -1.88
CA LYS A 156 -16.88 -8.19 -1.54
C LYS A 156 -15.52 -7.78 -1.00
N ARG A 157 -15.28 -6.47 -0.83
CA ARG A 157 -14.04 -5.94 -0.27
C ARG A 157 -14.37 -5.09 0.95
N GLY A 158 -14.04 -5.62 2.12
CA GLY A 158 -14.06 -4.90 3.39
C GLY A 158 -12.70 -4.97 4.08
N TRP A 159 -12.63 -4.42 5.30
CA TRP A 159 -11.39 -4.36 6.08
C TRP A 159 -10.68 -5.72 6.25
N GLY A 160 -11.42 -6.81 6.46
CA GLY A 160 -10.83 -8.15 6.57
C GLY A 160 -10.02 -8.57 5.33
N ARG A 161 -10.50 -8.20 4.14
CA ARG A 161 -9.82 -8.43 2.86
C ARG A 161 -8.62 -7.52 2.69
N VAL A 162 -8.76 -6.24 3.04
CA VAL A 162 -7.65 -5.26 3.07
C VAL A 162 -6.53 -5.79 3.96
N ARG A 163 -6.84 -6.14 5.20
CA ARG A 163 -5.89 -6.72 6.15
C ARG A 163 -5.17 -7.93 5.57
N THR A 164 -5.92 -8.86 5.00
CA THR A 164 -5.34 -10.10 4.45
C THR A 164 -4.41 -9.81 3.28
N SER A 165 -4.78 -8.90 2.38
CA SER A 165 -3.92 -8.41 1.30
C SER A 165 -2.63 -7.77 1.82
N LEU A 166 -2.72 -6.89 2.82
CA LEU A 166 -1.56 -6.22 3.41
C LEU A 166 -0.60 -7.22 4.09
N MET A 167 -1.13 -8.18 4.85
CA MET A 167 -0.32 -9.21 5.51
C MET A 167 0.33 -10.16 4.49
N ASN A 168 -0.38 -10.52 3.41
CA ASN A 168 0.18 -11.32 2.33
C ASN A 168 1.32 -10.57 1.62
N ALA A 169 1.14 -9.29 1.29
CA ALA A 169 2.18 -8.43 0.72
C ALA A 169 3.41 -8.33 1.65
N ALA A 170 3.18 -8.09 2.94
CA ALA A 170 4.25 -8.02 3.94
C ALA A 170 5.01 -9.34 4.10
N SER A 171 4.36 -10.50 3.92
CA SER A 171 5.03 -11.80 3.99
C SER A 171 6.06 -12.03 2.87
N GLN A 172 5.85 -11.41 1.70
CA GLN A 172 6.75 -11.46 0.54
C GLN A 172 7.80 -10.36 0.55
N THR A 173 7.84 -9.57 1.63
CA THR A 173 8.67 -8.37 1.75
C THR A 173 9.57 -8.50 2.98
N THR A 174 10.80 -8.01 2.85
CA THR A 174 11.76 -7.89 3.94
C THR A 174 12.16 -6.43 4.13
N ALA A 175 12.47 -6.06 5.37
CA ALA A 175 13.02 -4.77 5.71
C ALA A 175 14.02 -4.96 6.85
N ARG A 176 15.20 -4.32 6.76
CA ARG A 176 16.28 -4.43 7.76
C ARG A 176 16.67 -5.88 8.10
N GLY A 177 16.63 -6.77 7.11
CA GLY A 177 17.02 -8.18 7.27
C GLY A 177 15.97 -9.10 7.91
N ALA A 178 14.79 -8.60 8.26
CA ALA A 178 13.68 -9.39 8.79
C ALA A 178 12.46 -9.34 7.86
N HIS A 179 11.54 -10.30 8.02
CA HIS A 179 10.27 -10.26 7.30
C HIS A 179 9.43 -9.07 7.75
N LEU A 180 8.86 -8.34 6.80
CA LEU A 180 8.06 -7.17 7.13
C LEU A 180 6.80 -7.54 7.94
N SER A 181 6.27 -8.74 7.74
CA SER A 181 5.14 -9.28 8.53
C SER A 181 5.44 -9.45 10.02
N GLU A 182 6.71 -9.48 10.44
CA GLU A 182 7.09 -9.58 11.86
C GLU A 182 7.04 -8.22 12.58
N MET A 183 7.11 -7.12 11.83
CA MET A 183 7.09 -5.75 12.35
C MET A 183 5.83 -4.97 11.96
N LEU A 184 5.01 -5.49 11.05
CA LEU A 184 3.74 -4.92 10.63
C LEU A 184 2.58 -5.46 11.47
N PHE A 185 1.79 -4.54 12.01
CA PHE A 185 0.54 -4.83 12.71
C PHE A 185 -0.64 -4.23 11.95
N VAL A 186 -1.62 -5.07 11.63
CA VAL A 186 -2.89 -4.66 11.02
C VAL A 186 -4.04 -5.23 11.85
N PRO A 187 -4.89 -4.39 12.50
CA PRO A 187 -5.96 -4.86 13.37
C PRO A 187 -6.90 -5.87 12.70
N GLU A 188 -7.17 -6.99 13.37
CA GLU A 188 -8.22 -7.94 12.95
C GLU A 188 -9.60 -7.27 13.00
N VAL A 189 -10.54 -7.72 12.16
CA VAL A 189 -11.94 -7.29 12.27
C VAL A 189 -12.45 -7.70 13.64
N PHE A 190 -12.98 -6.73 14.39
CA PHE A 190 -13.52 -6.98 15.71
C PHE A 190 -14.90 -7.63 15.62
N HIS A 191 -15.02 -8.85 16.14
CA HIS A 191 -16.29 -9.53 16.38
C HIS A 191 -16.47 -9.71 17.89
N GLN A 192 -17.65 -9.35 18.40
CA GLN A 192 -17.94 -9.37 19.83
C GLN A 192 -17.83 -10.78 20.43
N GLU A 193 -18.22 -11.81 19.66
CA GLU A 193 -18.16 -13.22 20.03
C GLU A 193 -16.71 -13.73 20.19
N ASP A 194 -15.78 -13.19 19.40
CA ASP A 194 -14.36 -13.57 19.40
C ASP A 194 -13.46 -12.66 20.25
N LYS A 195 -14.06 -11.79 21.07
CA LYS A 195 -13.36 -10.69 21.78
C LYS A 195 -12.08 -11.16 22.50
N GLU A 196 -12.14 -12.26 23.24
CA GLU A 196 -11.01 -12.78 24.02
C GLU A 196 -9.93 -13.37 23.11
N ALA A 197 -10.32 -14.10 22.07
CA ALA A 197 -9.38 -14.69 21.10
C ALA A 197 -8.66 -13.61 20.29
N ILE A 198 -9.37 -12.55 19.87
CA ILE A 198 -8.80 -11.38 19.22
C ILE A 198 -7.85 -10.65 20.17
N ALA A 199 -8.22 -10.50 21.45
CA ALA A 199 -7.36 -9.88 22.44
C ALA A 199 -6.05 -10.65 22.63
N ALA A 200 -6.10 -11.98 22.72
CA ALA A 200 -4.92 -12.83 22.85
C ALA A 200 -3.99 -12.72 21.62
N ARG A 201 -4.53 -12.83 20.40
CA ARG A 201 -3.75 -12.69 19.16
C ARG A 201 -3.14 -11.30 19.01
N ARG A 202 -3.89 -10.24 19.36
CA ARG A 202 -3.39 -8.86 19.38
C ARG A 202 -2.23 -8.72 20.36
N SER A 203 -2.35 -9.22 21.58
CA SER A 203 -1.28 -9.16 22.58
C SER A 203 -0.02 -9.88 22.11
N ALA A 204 -0.16 -11.05 21.47
CA ALA A 204 0.96 -11.77 20.88
C ALA A 204 1.62 -10.99 19.74
N ALA A 205 0.83 -10.42 18.83
CA ALA A 205 1.33 -9.63 17.71
C ALA A 205 2.05 -8.35 18.15
N LEU A 206 1.60 -7.72 19.23
CA LEU A 206 2.16 -6.48 19.76
C LEU A 206 3.29 -6.68 20.78
N ALA A 207 3.66 -7.93 21.10
CA ALA A 207 4.69 -8.22 22.08
C ALA A 207 6.04 -7.55 21.72
N GLY A 208 6.38 -7.48 20.42
CA GLY A 208 7.60 -6.83 19.93
C GLY A 208 7.62 -5.31 20.08
N ALA A 209 6.46 -4.65 20.26
CA ALA A 209 6.38 -3.21 20.49
C ALA A 209 6.49 -2.83 21.98
N GLN A 210 6.38 -3.79 22.89
CA GLN A 210 6.39 -3.52 24.33
C GLN A 210 7.80 -3.12 24.80
N ALA A 211 7.88 -2.00 25.52
CA ALA A 211 9.12 -1.53 26.09
C ALA A 211 9.71 -2.57 27.06
N SER A 212 10.90 -3.09 26.74
CA SER A 212 11.58 -4.12 27.54
C SER A 212 12.45 -3.57 28.69
N GLY A 213 12.20 -2.34 29.15
CA GLY A 213 12.99 -1.69 30.21
C GLY A 213 14.18 -0.86 29.68
N THR A 214 15.39 -1.06 30.24
CA THR A 214 16.56 -0.22 29.92
C THR A 214 17.23 -0.64 28.61
N GLY A 215 16.89 0.05 27.52
CA GLY A 215 17.50 -0.13 26.20
C GLY A 215 16.81 0.71 25.12
N PRO A 216 17.32 0.72 23.87
CA PRO A 216 16.59 1.27 22.74
C PRO A 216 15.30 0.48 22.53
N ARG A 217 14.16 1.17 22.47
CA ARG A 217 12.87 0.53 22.20
C ARG A 217 12.78 0.18 20.72
N THR A 218 12.41 -1.07 20.44
CA THR A 218 12.01 -1.50 19.10
C THR A 218 10.65 -0.89 18.80
N LEU A 219 10.50 -0.35 17.59
CA LEU A 219 9.22 0.16 17.11
C LEU A 219 8.59 -0.89 16.20
N MET A 220 7.26 -0.90 16.16
CA MET A 220 6.48 -1.61 15.17
C MET A 220 5.82 -0.63 14.21
N ILE A 221 5.32 -1.14 13.09
CA ILE A 221 4.57 -0.38 12.08
C ILE A 221 3.11 -0.81 12.19
N ALA A 222 2.17 0.11 12.36
CA ALA A 222 0.75 -0.15 12.28
C ALA A 222 0.18 0.37 10.96
N VAL A 223 -0.72 -0.39 10.33
CA VAL A 223 -1.64 0.12 9.29
C VAL A 223 -3.08 -0.11 9.77
N ALA A 224 -3.87 0.95 9.84
CA ALA A 224 -5.21 0.89 10.40
C ALA A 224 -6.12 1.99 9.83
N GLU A 225 -7.43 1.74 9.84
CA GLU A 225 -8.43 2.77 9.56
C GLU A 225 -8.62 3.68 10.78
N VAL A 226 -8.59 4.99 10.56
CA VAL A 226 -8.86 6.00 11.57
C VAL A 226 -10.36 6.12 11.79
N LYS A 227 -10.79 6.06 13.06
CA LYS A 227 -12.17 6.33 13.46
C LYS A 227 -12.39 7.81 13.75
N GLU A 228 -11.49 8.39 14.53
CA GLU A 228 -11.57 9.79 14.97
C GLU A 228 -10.20 10.24 15.50
N CYS A 229 -9.97 11.54 15.48
CA CYS A 229 -8.84 12.19 16.12
C CYS A 229 -9.36 13.26 17.08
N THR A 230 -8.95 13.21 18.34
CA THR A 230 -9.42 14.12 19.39
C THR A 230 -8.27 14.67 20.22
N ALA A 231 -8.46 15.86 20.80
CA ALA A 231 -7.49 16.43 21.73
C ALA A 231 -7.36 15.57 22.99
N ALA A 232 -6.15 15.45 23.52
CA ALA A 232 -5.85 14.79 24.78
C ALA A 232 -5.46 15.82 25.85
N ARG A 233 -5.18 15.35 27.09
CA ARG A 233 -4.54 16.19 28.10
C ARG A 233 -3.17 16.70 27.64
N GLU A 234 -2.44 15.84 26.93
CA GLU A 234 -1.16 16.15 26.30
C GLU A 234 -1.17 15.58 24.87
N GLY A 235 -1.02 16.45 23.87
CA GLY A 235 -1.10 16.06 22.45
C GLY A 235 -2.50 15.59 22.04
N HIS A 236 -2.56 14.56 21.22
CA HIS A 236 -3.78 14.08 20.58
C HIS A 236 -3.94 12.56 20.65
N ARG A 237 -5.20 12.11 20.64
CA ARG A 237 -5.63 10.71 20.57
C ARG A 237 -6.11 10.40 19.17
N ILE A 238 -5.53 9.39 18.54
CA ILE A 238 -6.00 8.81 17.29
C ILE A 238 -6.70 7.49 17.62
N THR A 239 -8.03 7.48 17.57
CA THR A 239 -8.80 6.25 17.75
C THR A 239 -8.83 5.50 16.43
N LEU A 240 -8.45 4.24 16.45
CA LEU A 240 -8.39 3.37 15.28
C LEU A 240 -9.54 2.36 15.31
N ARG A 241 -10.14 2.05 14.16
CA ARG A 241 -11.17 1.02 14.09
C ARG A 241 -10.58 -0.34 14.48
N HIS A 242 -11.44 -1.16 15.09
CA HIS A 242 -11.12 -2.50 15.59
C HIS A 242 -10.05 -2.59 16.70
N LEU A 243 -9.61 -1.46 17.26
CA LEU A 243 -8.73 -1.42 18.42
C LEU A 243 -9.44 -0.90 19.66
N PRO A 244 -9.16 -1.47 20.85
CA PRO A 244 -9.78 -1.03 22.11
C PRO A 244 -9.01 0.11 22.79
N PHE A 245 -7.93 0.62 22.19
CA PHE A 245 -7.12 1.70 22.74
C PHE A 245 -6.68 2.66 21.63
N PRO A 246 -6.46 3.95 21.95
CA PRO A 246 -6.00 4.94 20.99
C PRO A 246 -4.49 4.89 20.81
N PHE A 247 -4.03 5.46 19.70
CA PHE A 247 -2.64 5.84 19.49
C PHE A 247 -2.45 7.28 19.96
N MET A 248 -1.40 7.54 20.74
CA MET A 248 -1.07 8.86 21.28
C MET A 248 0.00 9.52 20.42
N ILE A 249 -0.22 10.79 20.05
CA ILE A 249 0.73 11.60 19.30
C ILE A 249 0.95 12.95 19.99
N GLU A 250 2.19 13.39 20.08
CA GLU A 250 2.54 14.68 20.67
C GLU A 250 2.06 15.86 19.80
N GLU A 251 1.89 17.03 20.42
CA GLU A 251 1.32 18.23 19.77
C GLU A 251 2.11 18.69 18.54
N GLY A 252 3.45 18.70 18.62
CA GLY A 252 4.31 19.13 17.52
C GLY A 252 4.17 18.25 16.27
N PRO A 253 4.39 16.93 16.38
CA PRO A 253 4.13 15.98 15.29
C PRO A 253 2.69 16.05 14.76
N TRP A 254 1.70 16.22 15.63
CA TRP A 254 0.30 16.35 15.22
C TRP A 254 0.04 17.59 14.35
N LYS A 255 0.56 18.76 14.72
CA LYS A 255 0.44 19.98 13.90
C LYS A 255 1.06 19.81 12.51
N ARG A 256 2.27 19.21 12.44
CA ARG A 256 2.93 18.92 11.16
C ARG A 256 2.14 17.92 10.31
N LEU A 257 1.56 16.90 10.94
CA LEU A 257 0.71 15.93 10.26
C LEU A 257 -0.52 16.60 9.64
N ASN A 258 -1.24 17.43 10.39
CA ASN A 258 -2.41 18.14 9.86
C ASN A 258 -2.06 19.06 8.68
N ALA A 259 -0.97 19.82 8.80
CA ALA A 259 -0.53 20.70 7.70
C ALA A 259 -0.13 19.90 6.45
N ARG A 260 0.55 18.75 6.64
CA ARG A 260 1.02 17.92 5.52
C ARG A 260 -0.10 17.16 4.79
N TYR A 261 -1.13 16.75 5.52
CA TYR A 261 -2.24 15.91 5.00
C TYR A 261 -3.59 16.64 5.06
N GLU A 262 -3.57 17.97 4.93
CA GLU A 262 -4.76 18.82 4.97
C GLU A 262 -5.80 18.34 3.94
N THR A 263 -5.37 18.13 2.69
CA THR A 263 -6.23 17.66 1.60
C THR A 263 -6.87 16.30 1.92
N GLU A 264 -6.12 15.31 2.39
CA GLU A 264 -6.65 14.00 2.74
C GLU A 264 -7.66 14.08 3.89
N LEU A 265 -7.39 14.93 4.89
CA LEU A 265 -8.27 15.16 6.03
C LEU A 265 -9.57 15.88 5.61
N GLU A 266 -9.49 16.85 4.69
CA GLU A 266 -10.67 17.51 4.12
C GLU A 266 -11.53 16.54 3.30
N LEU A 267 -10.90 15.76 2.41
CA LEU A 267 -11.60 14.76 1.60
C LEU A 267 -12.32 13.73 2.49
N TRP A 268 -11.65 13.26 3.54
CA TRP A 268 -12.24 12.33 4.50
C TRP A 268 -13.41 12.96 5.28
N ARG A 269 -13.26 14.19 5.78
CA ARG A 269 -14.33 14.90 6.51
C ARG A 269 -15.53 15.26 5.62
N SER A 270 -15.32 15.39 4.32
CA SER A 270 -16.37 15.78 3.36
C SER A 270 -17.33 14.65 2.99
N ASN A 271 -16.96 13.38 3.22
CA ASN A 271 -17.77 12.22 2.85
C ASN A 271 -17.57 11.05 3.82
N GLU A 272 -18.64 10.63 4.48
CA GLU A 272 -18.66 9.53 5.46
C GLU A 272 -18.37 8.14 4.85
N GLU A 273 -18.53 7.98 3.53
CA GLU A 273 -18.20 6.75 2.80
C GLU A 273 -16.69 6.59 2.55
N CYS A 274 -15.93 7.69 2.67
CA CYS A 274 -14.47 7.65 2.55
C CYS A 274 -13.82 7.14 3.84
N HIS A 275 -12.71 6.41 3.69
CA HIS A 275 -11.92 5.92 4.81
C HIS A 275 -10.57 6.64 4.86
N LEU A 276 -10.13 7.01 6.06
CA LEU A 276 -8.78 7.51 6.30
C LEU A 276 -7.90 6.36 6.80
N ILE A 277 -6.89 6.00 6.02
CA ILE A 277 -5.92 4.97 6.36
C ILE A 277 -4.68 5.64 6.93
N LEU A 278 -4.27 5.18 8.11
CA LEU A 278 -3.03 5.58 8.76
C LEU A 278 -2.00 4.47 8.62
N ILE A 279 -0.75 4.88 8.39
CA ILE A 279 0.44 4.07 8.68
C ILE A 279 1.27 4.81 9.73
N ALA A 280 1.72 4.13 10.78
CA ALA A 280 2.53 4.74 11.83
C ALA A 280 3.62 3.82 12.35
N THR A 281 4.79 4.38 12.66
CA THR A 281 5.73 3.71 13.57
C THR A 281 5.33 4.04 15.00
N PHE A 282 5.32 3.04 15.87
CA PHE A 282 4.88 3.22 17.26
C PHE A 282 5.60 2.25 18.21
N GLY A 283 5.64 2.62 19.48
CA GLY A 283 6.04 1.75 20.57
C GLY A 283 4.99 1.75 21.67
N ILE A 284 4.98 0.71 22.50
CA ILE A 284 4.08 0.60 23.65
C ILE A 284 4.90 0.83 24.92
N SER A 285 4.52 1.82 25.72
CA SER A 285 5.16 2.11 27.00
C SER A 285 4.95 0.96 28.01
N VAL A 286 5.71 0.97 29.11
CA VAL A 286 5.49 0.05 30.24
C VAL A 286 4.09 0.17 30.84
N SER A 287 3.43 1.34 30.69
CA SER A 287 2.05 1.58 31.10
C SER A 287 1.01 1.14 30.07
N GLY A 288 1.43 0.52 28.96
CA GLY A 288 0.53 0.03 27.90
C GLY A 288 0.05 1.11 26.92
N VAL A 289 0.65 2.31 26.93
CA VAL A 289 0.27 3.40 26.05
C VAL A 289 0.99 3.26 24.70
N ALA A 290 0.22 3.17 23.62
CA ALA A 290 0.75 3.17 22.25
C ALA A 290 1.12 4.61 21.84
N ALA A 291 2.41 4.90 21.72
CA ALA A 291 2.94 6.21 21.34
C ALA A 291 3.48 6.19 19.90
N VAL A 292 2.99 7.12 19.08
CA VAL A 292 3.38 7.32 17.68
C VAL A 292 4.70 8.07 17.59
N GLU A 293 5.60 7.58 16.75
CA GLU A 293 6.86 8.25 16.42
C GLU A 293 6.78 8.99 15.08
N GLU A 294 6.37 8.28 14.05
CA GLU A 294 6.14 8.82 12.72
C GLU A 294 4.80 8.31 12.20
N VAL A 295 4.15 9.14 11.39
CA VAL A 295 2.81 8.85 10.87
C VAL A 295 2.64 9.44 9.48
N ALA A 296 1.97 8.68 8.62
CA ALA A 296 1.52 9.09 7.31
C ALA A 296 0.08 8.62 7.09
N MET A 297 -0.62 9.30 6.19
CA MET A 297 -2.04 9.06 5.92
C MET A 297 -2.29 8.93 4.41
N MET A 298 -3.40 8.28 4.08
CA MET A 298 -3.94 8.14 2.73
C MET A 298 -5.46 8.04 2.85
N VAL A 299 -6.20 8.74 1.99
CA VAL A 299 -7.66 8.56 1.89
C VAL A 299 -7.96 7.51 0.83
N VAL A 300 -8.96 6.67 1.10
CA VAL A 300 -9.47 5.67 0.16
C VAL A 300 -11.00 5.77 0.08
N ASN A 301 -11.58 5.42 -1.07
CA ASN A 301 -13.03 5.45 -1.27
C ASN A 301 -13.72 4.21 -0.65
N GLU A 302 -15.02 4.06 -0.84
CA GLU A 302 -15.82 2.94 -0.32
C GLU A 302 -15.33 1.56 -0.82
N ASP A 303 -14.65 1.53 -1.97
CA ASP A 303 -14.06 0.34 -2.60
C ASP A 303 -12.60 0.09 -2.16
N TRP A 304 -12.12 0.84 -1.17
CA TRP A 304 -10.75 0.82 -0.64
C TRP A 304 -9.68 1.19 -1.66
N ILE A 305 -10.04 1.97 -2.70
CA ILE A 305 -9.13 2.49 -3.71
C ILE A 305 -8.62 3.88 -3.28
N PRO A 306 -7.29 4.10 -3.23
CA PRO A 306 -6.73 5.41 -2.90
C PRO A 306 -7.07 6.50 -3.91
N PHE A 307 -7.21 7.74 -3.43
CA PHE A 307 -7.38 8.92 -4.27
C PHE A 307 -6.78 10.18 -3.61
N GLU A 308 -6.40 11.16 -4.41
CA GLU A 308 -5.68 12.37 -3.93
C GLU A 308 -6.46 13.67 -4.15
N SER A 309 -7.60 13.63 -4.85
CA SER A 309 -8.45 14.79 -5.15
C SER A 309 -9.91 14.43 -5.40
N VAL A 310 -10.81 15.43 -5.35
CA VAL A 310 -12.23 15.26 -5.71
C VAL A 310 -12.43 14.82 -7.17
N HIS A 311 -11.57 15.29 -8.09
CA HIS A 311 -11.63 14.92 -9.51
C HIS A 311 -11.25 13.46 -9.70
N GLU A 312 -10.21 13.00 -9.00
CA GLU A 312 -9.82 11.59 -9.04
C GLU A 312 -10.88 10.68 -8.43
N ARG A 313 -11.49 11.10 -7.32
CA ARG A 313 -12.65 10.40 -6.74
C ARG A 313 -13.79 10.28 -7.76
N HIS A 314 -14.12 11.36 -8.45
CA HIS A 314 -15.17 11.36 -9.48
C HIS A 314 -14.85 10.38 -10.63
N LEU A 315 -13.60 10.35 -11.10
CA LEU A 315 -13.17 9.38 -12.10
C LEU A 315 -13.34 7.94 -11.59
N LEU A 316 -12.90 7.67 -10.36
CA LEU A 316 -13.00 6.34 -9.75
C LEU A 316 -14.46 5.88 -9.58
N GLU A 317 -15.37 6.74 -9.13
CA GLU A 317 -16.80 6.44 -9.03
C GLU A 317 -17.41 6.01 -10.38
N ARG A 318 -16.97 6.66 -11.47
CA ARG A 318 -17.44 6.34 -12.83
C ARG A 318 -16.86 5.02 -13.32
N LEU A 319 -15.59 4.75 -13.02
CA LEU A 319 -14.93 3.49 -13.35
C LEU A 319 -15.42 2.31 -12.50
N ALA A 320 -15.83 2.55 -11.25
CA ALA A 320 -16.29 1.52 -10.31
C ALA A 320 -17.48 0.72 -10.82
N ARG A 321 -18.29 1.32 -11.69
CA ARG A 321 -19.47 0.72 -12.33
C ARG A 321 -19.12 -0.20 -13.51
N LEU A 322 -17.90 -0.10 -14.03
CA LEU A 322 -17.46 -0.90 -15.17
C LEU A 322 -17.04 -2.31 -14.73
N ARG A 323 -17.35 -3.31 -15.56
CA ARG A 323 -16.91 -4.71 -15.34
C ARG A 323 -15.41 -4.91 -15.61
N ARG A 324 -14.81 -4.00 -16.38
CA ARG A 324 -13.40 -4.05 -16.77
C ARG A 324 -12.50 -3.68 -15.59
N LYS A 325 -11.28 -4.20 -15.57
CA LYS A 325 -10.29 -3.84 -14.55
C LYS A 325 -9.84 -2.40 -14.73
N SER A 326 -9.88 -1.66 -13.63
CA SER A 326 -9.11 -0.44 -13.44
C SER A 326 -7.98 -0.71 -12.45
N VAL A 327 -6.85 -0.05 -12.64
CA VAL A 327 -5.69 -0.07 -11.73
C VAL A 327 -5.31 1.35 -11.38
N LYS A 328 -5.42 1.72 -10.10
CA LYS A 328 -5.06 3.05 -9.59
C LYS A 328 -3.54 3.20 -9.54
N GLY A 329 -3.00 4.23 -10.19
CA GLY A 329 -1.58 4.59 -10.04
C GLY A 329 -1.33 5.28 -8.69
N LEU A 330 -0.18 5.03 -8.07
CA LEU A 330 0.19 5.65 -6.78
C LEU A 330 1.44 6.52 -6.89
N ARG A 331 1.51 7.57 -6.07
CA ARG A 331 2.62 8.53 -6.04
C ARG A 331 3.90 8.00 -5.42
N PHE A 332 3.81 7.06 -4.49
CA PHE A 332 4.93 6.67 -3.62
C PHE A 332 5.62 7.91 -2.99
N ASN A 333 6.89 8.15 -3.32
CA ASN A 333 7.68 9.29 -2.84
C ASN A 333 7.54 10.54 -3.70
N LEU A 334 6.90 10.47 -4.89
CA LEU A 334 6.75 11.62 -5.76
C LEU A 334 5.91 12.72 -5.09
N SER A 335 6.30 13.97 -5.38
CA SER A 335 5.50 15.14 -5.04
C SER A 335 4.21 15.20 -5.85
N ARG A 336 3.27 16.04 -5.40
CA ARG A 336 2.01 16.32 -6.10
C ARG A 336 2.21 17.11 -7.40
N ASP A 337 3.35 17.80 -7.54
CA ASP A 337 3.71 18.62 -8.70
C ASP A 337 4.32 17.81 -9.87
N HIS A 338 4.62 16.53 -9.65
CA HIS A 338 4.93 15.63 -10.76
C HIS A 338 3.61 15.14 -11.38
N PRO A 339 3.52 14.73 -12.65
CA PRO A 339 2.39 13.96 -13.15
C PRO A 339 2.51 12.46 -12.77
N ILE A 340 1.40 11.74 -12.70
CA ILE A 340 1.36 10.25 -12.75
C ILE A 340 0.16 9.84 -13.60
N VAL A 341 0.14 8.59 -14.05
CA VAL A 341 -1.12 7.98 -14.48
C VAL A 341 -2.05 7.85 -13.27
N SER A 342 -3.21 8.48 -13.34
CA SER A 342 -4.22 8.38 -12.28
C SER A 342 -4.80 6.97 -12.25
N VAL A 343 -5.19 6.43 -13.41
CA VAL A 343 -5.76 5.08 -13.55
C VAL A 343 -5.33 4.44 -14.88
N THR A 344 -5.07 3.14 -14.89
CA THR A 344 -4.86 2.35 -16.11
C THR A 344 -6.04 1.40 -16.35
N LEU A 345 -6.44 1.24 -17.60
CA LEU A 345 -7.37 0.20 -18.07
C LEU A 345 -6.59 -0.84 -18.88
N PRO A 346 -5.96 -1.84 -18.23
CA PRO A 346 -5.02 -2.76 -18.88
C PRO A 346 -5.68 -3.68 -19.92
N GLU A 347 -6.98 -3.91 -19.79
CA GLU A 347 -7.72 -4.85 -20.65
C GLU A 347 -8.49 -4.17 -21.77
N GLN A 348 -8.34 -2.85 -21.92
CA GLN A 348 -8.98 -2.13 -23.02
C GLN A 348 -8.41 -2.60 -24.36
N ARG A 349 -9.29 -2.64 -25.37
CA ARG A 349 -8.95 -3.00 -26.75
C ARG A 349 -9.24 -1.80 -27.67
N PRO A 350 -8.44 -1.58 -28.74
CA PRO A 350 -7.33 -2.42 -29.22
C PRO A 350 -6.06 -2.37 -28.36
N SER A 351 -5.87 -1.29 -27.59
CA SER A 351 -4.72 -1.04 -26.72
C SER A 351 -5.15 -0.69 -25.29
N PRO A 352 -4.31 -0.92 -24.28
CA PRO A 352 -4.52 -0.40 -22.93
C PRO A 352 -4.66 1.12 -22.91
N VAL A 353 -5.39 1.66 -21.94
CA VAL A 353 -5.56 3.11 -21.77
C VAL A 353 -4.90 3.59 -20.48
N ALA A 354 -4.14 4.69 -20.56
CA ALA A 354 -3.66 5.45 -19.41
C ALA A 354 -4.52 6.72 -19.24
N LEU A 355 -5.17 6.86 -18.09
CA LEU A 355 -6.01 8.00 -17.75
C LEU A 355 -5.22 8.95 -16.86
N PHE A 356 -5.09 10.20 -17.31
CA PHE A 356 -4.40 11.28 -16.63
C PHE A 356 -5.41 12.36 -16.23
N ILE A 357 -5.17 12.97 -15.07
CA ILE A 357 -5.90 14.14 -14.59
C ILE A 357 -4.89 15.28 -14.42
N VAL A 358 -5.06 16.36 -15.17
CA VAL A 358 -4.28 17.59 -14.99
C VAL A 358 -5.01 18.49 -14.00
N PRO A 359 -4.41 18.80 -12.84
CA PRO A 359 -5.05 19.62 -11.82
C PRO A 359 -5.22 21.07 -12.30
N PRO A 360 -6.16 21.83 -11.71
CA PRO A 360 -6.25 23.26 -11.98
C PRO A 360 -4.95 23.96 -11.57
N GLY A 361 -4.43 24.82 -12.44
CA GLY A 361 -3.17 25.55 -12.19
C GLY A 361 -1.91 24.71 -12.35
N ALA A 362 -1.97 23.57 -13.07
CA ALA A 362 -0.77 22.83 -13.47
C ALA A 362 0.24 23.75 -14.17
N SER A 363 1.51 23.64 -13.81
CA SER A 363 2.59 24.43 -14.39
C SER A 363 2.96 23.95 -15.80
N GLU A 364 3.69 24.77 -16.55
CA GLU A 364 4.27 24.34 -17.84
C GLU A 364 5.21 23.14 -17.68
N ASP A 365 5.94 23.07 -16.56
CA ASP A 365 6.80 21.94 -16.24
C ASP A 365 5.99 20.65 -16.00
N TYR A 366 4.81 20.76 -15.37
CA TYR A 366 3.89 19.63 -15.19
C TYR A 366 3.40 19.11 -16.54
N GLU A 367 2.93 20.00 -17.41
CA GLU A 367 2.43 19.64 -18.75
C GLU A 367 3.55 19.04 -19.62
N ARG A 368 4.77 19.58 -19.56
CA ARG A 368 5.93 19.01 -20.26
C ARG A 368 6.25 17.60 -19.76
N ALA A 369 6.32 17.41 -18.45
CA ALA A 369 6.57 16.08 -17.87
C ALA A 369 5.45 15.09 -18.21
N LEU A 370 4.20 15.55 -18.32
CA LEU A 370 3.07 14.72 -18.73
C LEU A 370 3.20 14.29 -20.19
N ALA A 371 3.57 15.22 -21.09
CA ALA A 371 3.80 14.92 -22.50
C ALA A 371 4.94 13.90 -22.67
N GLU A 372 6.08 14.09 -22.00
CA GLU A 372 7.19 13.14 -21.98
C GLU A 372 6.75 11.74 -21.49
N MET A 373 5.92 11.69 -20.45
CA MET A 373 5.39 10.43 -19.92
C MET A 373 4.48 9.71 -20.93
N ILE A 374 3.61 10.45 -21.63
CA ILE A 374 2.75 9.90 -22.68
C ILE A 374 3.58 9.40 -23.86
N GLU A 375 4.55 10.20 -24.32
CA GLU A 375 5.43 9.86 -25.44
C GLU A 375 6.31 8.64 -25.16
N SER A 376 6.68 8.42 -23.89
CA SER A 376 7.42 7.22 -23.48
C SER A 376 6.60 5.92 -23.59
N ARG A 377 5.29 6.01 -23.83
CA ARG A 377 4.33 4.89 -23.87
C ARG A 377 3.47 4.86 -25.13
N PRO A 378 4.04 4.75 -26.34
CA PRO A 378 3.28 4.71 -27.58
C PRO A 378 2.35 3.49 -27.68
N GLU A 379 2.56 2.45 -26.87
CA GLU A 379 1.71 1.25 -26.79
C GLU A 379 0.39 1.47 -26.04
N MET A 380 0.23 2.59 -25.32
CA MET A 380 -0.97 2.92 -24.55
C MET A 380 -1.69 4.12 -25.16
N THR A 381 -3.03 4.06 -25.18
CA THR A 381 -3.83 5.22 -25.59
C THR A 381 -3.95 6.19 -24.42
N PRO A 382 -3.52 7.45 -24.55
CA PRO A 382 -3.70 8.44 -23.50
C PRO A 382 -5.15 8.94 -23.49
N TRP A 383 -5.70 9.07 -22.29
CA TRP A 383 -6.93 9.80 -22.02
C TRP A 383 -6.57 10.88 -21.00
N VAL A 384 -6.82 12.16 -21.32
CA VAL A 384 -6.39 13.28 -20.49
C VAL A 384 -7.61 14.12 -20.14
N TRP A 385 -7.86 14.28 -18.84
CA TRP A 385 -8.82 15.25 -18.33
C TRP A 385 -8.10 16.47 -17.76
N ARG A 386 -8.19 17.59 -18.48
CA ARG A 386 -7.75 18.89 -17.97
C ARG A 386 -8.89 19.57 -17.22
N VAL A 387 -8.79 19.61 -15.90
CA VAL A 387 -9.86 20.11 -15.03
C VAL A 387 -10.22 21.56 -15.33
N SER A 388 -9.25 22.38 -15.74
CA SER A 388 -9.45 23.79 -16.11
C SER A 388 -10.16 23.99 -17.45
N GLU A 389 -10.24 22.98 -18.31
CA GLU A 389 -10.80 23.08 -19.67
C GLU A 389 -12.25 22.62 -19.77
N GLY A 390 -12.81 22.01 -18.71
CA GLY A 390 -14.22 21.66 -18.64
C GLY A 390 -14.51 20.33 -17.96
N GLU A 391 -15.69 19.80 -18.28
CA GLU A 391 -16.18 18.53 -17.72
C GLU A 391 -15.31 17.33 -18.09
N MET A 392 -15.41 16.28 -17.28
CA MET A 392 -14.70 15.03 -17.52
C MET A 392 -15.04 14.45 -18.91
N PRO A 393 -14.04 14.13 -19.76
CA PRO A 393 -14.28 13.51 -21.05
C PRO A 393 -15.03 12.18 -20.92
N ARG A 394 -15.63 11.71 -22.02
CA ARG A 394 -16.26 10.37 -22.03
C ARG A 394 -15.21 9.30 -21.75
N LEU A 395 -15.57 8.32 -20.91
CA LEU A 395 -14.71 7.17 -20.65
C LEU A 395 -14.56 6.31 -21.92
N PRO A 396 -13.37 5.74 -22.16
CA PRO A 396 -13.06 4.95 -23.35
C PRO A 396 -13.65 3.54 -23.37
#